data_AF-A0A959YKB3-F1
#
_entry.id   AF-A0A959YKB3-F1
#
_cell.length_a   1.000
_cell.length_b   1.000
_cell.length_c   1.000
_cell.angle_alpha   90.00
_cell.angle_beta   90.00
_cell.angle_gamma   90.00
#
_symmetry.space_group_name_H-M   'P 1'
#
loop_
_entity.id
_entity.type
_entity.pdbx_description
1 polymer ?
#
loop_
_entity_poly.entity_id
_entity_poly.type
_entity_poly.pdbx_seq_one_letter_code
_entity_poly.pdbx_strand_id
1 'polypeptide(L)'
;MLKKVIFPVLLAMIWISIHEFVRNQVVLTQHWTDHYASMGLVFPADPVNGAVWGVWALLLAGFIRIITPKFSFMETVFLSWLAGFIMMWVVIGNMGVLPVQILPVAVPWSLFEVFGAVWITRKMAIVSE
;
A
#
# COMPACT_ATOMS: atom_id res chain seq x y z
N MET A 1 19.92 16.84 6.86
CA MET A 1 19.73 15.92 5.72
C MET A 1 18.93 14.67 6.10
N LEU A 2 19.39 13.86 7.06
CA LEU A 2 18.73 12.60 7.41
C LEU A 2 17.26 12.75 7.85
N LYS A 3 16.97 13.73 8.72
CA LYS A 3 15.58 14.08 9.13
C LYS A 3 14.68 14.44 7.93
N LYS A 4 15.22 15.08 6.89
CA LYS A 4 14.49 15.51 5.68
C LYS A 4 14.16 14.35 4.73
N VAL A 5 14.82 13.20 4.90
CA VAL A 5 14.59 11.98 4.10
C VAL A 5 13.74 10.99 4.88
N ILE A 6 14.05 10.78 6.16
CA ILE A 6 13.38 9.79 7.01
C ILE A 6 11.96 10.24 7.36
N PHE A 7 11.75 11.52 7.71
CA PHE A 7 10.45 11.97 8.20
C PHE A 7 9.31 11.84 7.18
N PRO A 8 9.48 12.25 5.90
CA PRO A 8 8.45 12.03 4.88
C PRO A 8 8.16 10.55 4.64
N VAL A 9 9.17 9.70 4.72
CA VAL A 9 9.04 8.24 4.55
C VAL A 9 8.22 7.64 5.69
N LEU A 10 8.50 8.02 6.94
CA LEU A 10 7.74 7.53 8.10
C LEU A 10 6.27 7.98 8.06
N LEU A 11 6.00 9.24 7.70
CA LEU A 11 4.63 9.72 7.56
C LEU A 11 3.87 9.00 6.44
N ALA A 12 4.51 8.79 5.28
CA ALA A 12 3.93 8.03 4.18
C ALA A 12 3.70 6.56 4.57
N MET A 13 4.65 5.93 5.28
CA MET A 13 4.50 4.57 5.82
C MET A 13 3.30 4.47 6.76
N ILE A 14 3.13 5.42 7.69
CA ILE A 14 1.97 5.46 8.61
C ILE A 14 0.67 5.61 7.81
N TRP A 15 0.63 6.52 6.84
CA TRP A 15 -0.52 6.73 5.97
C TRP A 15 -0.93 5.45 5.23
N ILE A 16 0.03 4.80 4.56
CA ILE A 16 -0.18 3.52 3.85
C ILE A 16 -0.66 2.46 4.83
N SER A 17 0.00 2.32 5.99
CA SER A 17 -0.33 1.28 6.98
C SER A 17 -1.76 1.44 7.53
N ILE A 18 -2.21 2.68 7.77
CA ILE A 18 -3.58 2.94 8.22
C ILE A 18 -4.58 2.51 7.14
N HIS A 19 -4.31 2.84 5.88
CA HIS A 19 -5.21 2.49 4.78
C HIS A 19 -5.23 0.98 4.52
N GLU A 20 -4.09 0.31 4.54
CA GLU A 20 -3.99 -1.15 4.45
C GLU A 20 -4.77 -1.84 5.58
N PHE A 21 -4.59 -1.38 6.83
CA PHE A 21 -5.29 -1.94 7.98
C PHE A 21 -6.79 -1.73 7.88
N VAL A 22 -7.25 -0.49 7.65
CA VAL A 22 -8.68 -0.20 7.53
C VAL A 22 -9.30 -0.98 6.38
N ARG A 23 -8.66 -1.00 5.21
CA ARG A 23 -9.18 -1.69 4.04
C ARG A 23 -9.26 -3.20 4.26
N ASN A 24 -8.20 -3.84 4.75
CA ASN A 24 -8.13 -5.31 4.81
C ASN A 24 -8.62 -5.93 6.12
N GLN A 25 -8.48 -5.24 7.26
CA GLN A 25 -8.82 -5.75 8.60
C GLN A 25 -10.14 -5.19 9.15
N VAL A 26 -10.70 -4.14 8.53
CA VAL A 26 -12.01 -3.60 8.93
C VAL A 26 -13.03 -3.75 7.81
N VAL A 27 -12.74 -3.26 6.61
CA VAL A 27 -13.73 -3.19 5.52
C VAL A 27 -13.87 -4.52 4.78
N LEU A 28 -12.77 -5.18 4.44
CA LEU A 28 -12.76 -6.37 3.56
C LEU A 28 -12.52 -7.70 4.28
N THR A 29 -12.48 -7.71 5.62
CA THR A 29 -12.12 -8.90 6.42
C THR A 29 -13.02 -10.09 6.12
N GLN A 30 -14.33 -9.86 5.98
CA GLN A 30 -15.28 -10.93 5.70
C GLN A 30 -15.04 -11.54 4.32
N HIS A 31 -14.79 -10.71 3.30
CA HIS A 31 -14.47 -11.20 1.95
C HIS A 31 -13.18 -12.04 1.92
N TRP A 32 -12.16 -11.64 2.67
CA TRP A 32 -10.92 -12.40 2.80
C TRP A 32 -11.13 -13.74 3.52
N THR A 33 -11.80 -13.71 4.67
CA THR A 33 -12.03 -14.91 5.49
C THR A 33 -12.94 -15.92 4.80
N ASP A 34 -14.01 -15.47 4.15
CA ASP A 34 -14.92 -16.35 3.39
C ASP A 34 -14.23 -16.98 2.17
N HIS A 35 -13.43 -16.20 1.44
CA HIS A 35 -12.68 -16.72 0.29
C HIS A 35 -11.67 -17.78 0.72
N TYR A 36 -10.89 -17.51 1.77
CA TYR A 36 -9.93 -18.48 2.30
C TYR A 36 -10.63 -19.74 2.83
N ALA A 37 -11.73 -19.59 3.56
CA ALA A 37 -12.53 -20.72 4.03
C ALA A 37 -13.08 -21.57 2.86
N SER A 38 -13.49 -20.94 1.76
CA SER A 38 -13.96 -21.65 0.56
C SER A 38 -12.87 -22.49 -0.12
N MET A 39 -11.59 -22.12 0.08
CA MET A 39 -10.42 -22.87 -0.36
C MET A 39 -9.96 -23.92 0.67
N GLY A 40 -10.63 -24.06 1.81
CA GLY A 40 -10.18 -24.90 2.92
C GLY A 40 -8.95 -24.35 3.66
N LEU A 41 -8.70 -23.04 3.55
CA LEU A 41 -7.57 -22.34 4.16
C LEU A 41 -8.05 -21.42 5.29
N VAL A 42 -7.14 -21.07 6.19
CA VAL A 42 -7.35 -20.04 7.21
C VAL A 42 -6.72 -18.74 6.73
N PHE A 43 -7.47 -17.64 6.76
CA PHE A 43 -6.94 -16.33 6.40
C PHE A 43 -5.87 -15.89 7.42
N PRO A 44 -4.65 -15.52 6.99
CA PRO A 44 -3.54 -15.19 7.89
C PRO A 44 -3.70 -13.79 8.51
N ALA A 45 -4.64 -13.65 9.45
CA ALA A 45 -4.93 -12.39 10.15
C ALA A 45 -4.06 -12.14 11.40
N ASP A 46 -3.10 -13.03 11.71
CA ASP A 46 -2.25 -12.87 12.90
C ASP A 46 -1.45 -11.55 12.87
N PRO A 47 -1.18 -10.93 14.05
CA PRO A 47 -0.44 -9.66 14.13
C PRO A 47 0.92 -9.67 13.42
N VAL A 48 1.58 -10.83 13.35
CA VAL A 48 2.84 -10.99 12.63
C VAL A 48 2.71 -10.68 11.14
N ASN A 49 1.59 -11.05 10.51
CA ASN A 49 1.32 -10.72 9.11
C ASN A 49 1.08 -9.22 8.95
N GLY A 50 0.43 -8.57 9.93
CA GLY A 50 0.32 -7.11 10.00
C GLY A 50 1.68 -6.41 10.06
N ALA A 51 2.65 -6.97 10.79
CA ALA A 51 4.02 -6.44 10.81
C ALA A 51 4.71 -6.57 9.44
N VAL A 52 4.49 -7.67 8.71
CA VAL A 52 4.99 -7.85 7.34
C VAL A 52 4.38 -6.79 6.40
N TRP A 53 3.08 -6.50 6.53
CA TRP A 53 2.45 -5.39 5.82
C TRP A 53 3.07 -4.04 6.16
N GLY A 54 3.44 -3.81 7.42
CA GLY A 54 4.18 -2.61 7.84
C GLY A 54 5.55 -2.49 7.17
N VAL A 55 6.29 -3.60 7.03
CA VAL A 55 7.56 -3.65 6.30
C VAL A 55 7.33 -3.33 4.81
N TRP A 56 6.31 -3.93 4.19
CA TRP A 56 5.93 -3.60 2.81
C TRP A 56 5.60 -2.11 2.65
N ALA A 57 4.83 -1.52 3.58
CA ALA A 57 4.48 -0.09 3.56
C ALA A 57 5.73 0.80 3.67
N LEU A 58 6.71 0.41 4.49
CA LEU A 58 7.99 1.12 4.60
C LEU A 58 8.78 1.05 3.30
N LEU A 59 8.84 -0.12 2.67
CA LEU A 59 9.52 -0.31 1.39
C LEU A 59 8.86 0.53 0.29
N LEU A 60 7.54 0.54 0.21
CA LEU A 60 6.79 1.36 -0.75
C LEU A 60 7.00 2.86 -0.49
N ALA A 61 6.95 3.32 0.77
CA ALA A 61 7.24 4.71 1.12
C ALA A 61 8.67 5.14 0.74
N GLY A 62 9.65 4.25 0.96
CA GLY A 62 11.03 4.44 0.53
C GLY A 62 11.15 4.53 -1.00
N PHE A 63 10.49 3.62 -1.72
CA PHE A 63 10.42 3.62 -3.18
C PHE A 63 9.84 4.95 -3.71
N ILE A 64 8.67 5.37 -3.22
CA ILE A 64 8.03 6.66 -3.54
C ILE A 64 9.04 7.80 -3.36
N ARG A 65 9.73 7.85 -2.21
CA ARG A 65 10.69 8.91 -1.92
C ARG A 65 11.88 8.93 -2.90
N ILE A 66 12.38 7.77 -3.32
CA ILE A 66 13.50 7.66 -4.26
C ILE A 66 13.11 8.18 -5.66
N ILE A 67 11.88 7.91 -6.10
CA ILE A 67 11.43 8.26 -7.45
C ILE A 67 10.81 9.65 -7.54
N THR A 68 10.26 10.20 -6.44
CA THR A 68 9.65 11.54 -6.38
C THR A 68 10.48 12.66 -7.02
N PRO A 69 11.81 12.78 -6.82
CA PRO A 69 12.59 13.85 -7.45
C PRO A 69 12.84 13.64 -8.95
N LYS A 70 12.54 12.47 -9.50
CA LYS A 70 12.82 12.09 -10.90
C LYS A 70 11.61 12.20 -11.81
N PHE A 71 10.41 12.22 -11.23
CA PHE A 71 9.15 12.13 -11.96
C PHE A 71 8.15 13.22 -11.54
N SER A 72 7.23 13.53 -12.44
CA SER A 72 6.05 14.35 -12.13
C SER A 72 5.18 13.68 -11.07
N PHE A 73 4.22 14.44 -10.53
CA PHE A 73 3.36 13.93 -9.45
C PHE A 73 2.55 12.73 -9.92
N MET A 74 1.90 12.83 -11.09
CA MET A 74 1.07 11.75 -11.62
C MET A 74 1.88 10.52 -12.04
N GLU A 75 3.08 10.72 -12.61
CA GLU A 75 4.00 9.62 -12.91
C GLU A 75 4.43 8.88 -11.63
N THR A 76 4.73 9.61 -10.55
CA THR A 76 5.10 9.01 -9.26
C THR A 76 3.94 8.22 -8.68
N VAL A 77 2.71 8.75 -8.73
CA VAL A 77 1.49 8.04 -8.28
C VAL A 77 1.31 6.75 -9.07
N PHE A 78 1.34 6.83 -10.41
CA PHE A 78 1.11 5.67 -11.26
C PHE A 78 2.19 4.60 -11.08
N LEU A 79 3.48 4.97 -11.09
CA LEU A 79 4.59 4.02 -10.90
C LEU A 79 4.55 3.35 -9.53
N SER A 80 4.20 4.10 -8.49
CA SER A 80 4.11 3.55 -7.13
C SER A 80 2.90 2.64 -6.96
N TRP A 81 1.76 2.97 -7.57
CA TRP A 81 0.57 2.12 -7.57
C TRP A 81 0.79 0.84 -8.38
N LEU A 82 1.44 0.95 -9.54
CA LEU A 82 1.85 -0.20 -10.35
C LEU A 82 2.74 -1.15 -9.53
N ALA A 83 3.79 -0.61 -8.91
CA ALA A 83 4.77 -1.41 -8.17
C ALA A 83 4.20 -1.99 -6.86
N GLY A 84 3.47 -1.20 -6.08
CA GLY A 84 2.94 -1.60 -4.78
C GLY A 84 1.70 -2.49 -4.88
N PHE A 85 0.79 -2.18 -5.81
CA PHE A 85 -0.52 -2.80 -5.86
C PHE A 85 -0.64 -3.77 -7.04
N ILE A 86 -0.59 -3.27 -8.28
CA ILE A 86 -0.88 -4.10 -9.47
C ILE A 86 0.05 -5.31 -9.55
N MET A 87 1.36 -5.11 -9.46
CA MET A 87 2.33 -6.19 -9.64
C MET A 87 2.10 -7.34 -8.65
N MET A 88 1.87 -7.01 -7.38
CA MET A 88 1.55 -8.01 -6.35
C MET A 88 0.21 -8.69 -6.63
N TRP A 89 -0.82 -7.91 -6.96
CA TRP A 89 -2.19 -8.39 -7.14
C TRP A 89 -2.33 -9.34 -8.34
N VAL A 90 -1.57 -9.12 -9.40
CA VAL A 90 -1.47 -10.06 -10.53
C VAL A 90 -0.92 -11.41 -10.08
N VAL A 91 0.13 -11.42 -9.24
CA VAL A 91 0.74 -12.67 -8.76
C VAL A 91 -0.21 -13.43 -7.82
N ILE A 92 -0.84 -12.77 -6.85
CA ILE A 92 -1.80 -13.43 -5.95
C ILE A 92 -3.08 -13.84 -6.66
N GLY A 93 -3.50 -13.10 -7.68
CA GLY A 93 -4.60 -13.47 -8.57
C GLY A 93 -4.28 -14.75 -9.34
N ASN A 94 -3.07 -14.85 -9.90
CA ASN A 94 -2.60 -16.06 -10.57
C ASN A 94 -2.54 -17.28 -9.62
N MET A 95 -2.21 -17.07 -8.34
CA MET A 95 -2.23 -18.14 -7.32
C MET A 95 -3.65 -18.51 -6.86
N GLY A 96 -4.69 -17.82 -7.32
CA GLY A 96 -6.09 -18.07 -6.93
C GLY A 96 -6.46 -17.62 -5.50
N VAL A 97 -5.52 -17.02 -4.77
CA VAL A 97 -5.74 -16.64 -3.36
C VAL A 97 -6.37 -15.25 -3.19
N LEU A 98 -6.57 -14.51 -4.29
CA LEU A 98 -7.20 -13.19 -4.30
C LEU A 98 -8.73 -13.31 -4.52
N PRO A 99 -9.56 -12.83 -3.60
CA PRO A 99 -10.99 -12.70 -3.83
C PRO A 99 -11.27 -11.56 -4.81
N VAL A 100 -11.64 -11.89 -6.05
CA VAL A 100 -11.90 -10.92 -7.14
C VAL A 100 -12.99 -9.89 -6.76
N GLN A 101 -13.91 -10.27 -5.87
CA GLN A 101 -15.03 -9.44 -5.41
C GLN A 101 -14.57 -8.20 -4.64
N ILE A 102 -13.35 -8.18 -4.12
CA ILE A 102 -12.84 -7.01 -3.39
C ILE A 102 -12.29 -5.93 -4.33
N LEU A 103 -11.98 -6.25 -5.59
CA LEU A 103 -11.36 -5.33 -6.54
C LEU A 103 -12.11 -4.00 -6.72
N PRO A 104 -13.45 -3.96 -6.83
CA PRO A 104 -14.19 -2.71 -6.98
C PRO A 104 -13.97 -1.71 -5.83
N VAL A 105 -13.63 -2.20 -4.63
CA VAL A 105 -13.30 -1.37 -3.48
C VAL A 105 -11.79 -1.16 -3.36
N ALA A 106 -11.00 -2.22 -3.53
CA ALA A 106 -9.56 -2.18 -3.27
C ALA A 106 -8.77 -1.39 -4.32
N VAL A 107 -9.17 -1.43 -5.59
CA VAL A 107 -8.54 -0.66 -6.67
C VAL A 107 -8.65 0.85 -6.46
N PRO A 108 -9.85 1.45 -6.30
CA PRO A 108 -9.95 2.90 -6.07
C PRO A 108 -9.33 3.31 -4.73
N TRP A 109 -9.43 2.49 -3.69
CA TRP A 109 -8.85 2.78 -2.38
C TRP A 109 -7.32 2.82 -2.43
N SER A 110 -6.67 1.84 -3.09
CA SER A 110 -5.21 1.81 -3.21
C SER A 110 -4.67 2.96 -4.07
N LEU A 111 -5.41 3.42 -5.07
CA LEU A 111 -5.07 4.65 -5.80
C LEU A 111 -5.08 5.88 -4.88
N PHE A 112 -6.12 6.02 -4.05
CA PHE A 112 -6.20 7.12 -3.08
C PHE A 112 -5.08 7.06 -2.03
N GLU A 113 -4.78 5.86 -1.53
CA GLU A 113 -3.69 5.60 -0.61
C GLU A 113 -2.34 6.07 -1.17
N VAL A 114 -1.99 5.60 -2.38
CA VAL A 114 -0.72 5.94 -3.04
C VAL A 114 -0.68 7.42 -3.40
N PHE A 115 -1.79 8.00 -3.86
CA PHE A 115 -1.89 9.44 -4.12
C PHE A 115 -1.55 10.25 -2.85
N GLY A 116 -2.15 9.89 -1.71
CA GLY A 116 -1.88 10.53 -0.43
C GLY A 116 -0.43 10.37 0.01
N ALA A 117 0.14 9.17 -0.14
CA ALA A 117 1.54 8.91 0.19
C ALA A 117 2.50 9.77 -0.66
N VAL A 118 2.27 9.87 -1.98
CA VAL A 118 3.05 10.71 -2.89
C VAL A 118 2.89 12.20 -2.55
N TRP A 119 1.69 12.63 -2.17
CA TRP A 119 1.45 14.00 -1.74
C TRP A 119 2.22 14.33 -0.45
N ILE A 120 2.19 13.44 0.54
CA ILE A 120 2.95 13.58 1.79
C ILE A 120 4.44 13.69 1.49
N THR A 121 5.01 12.77 0.71
CA THR A 121 6.44 12.77 0.42
C THR A 121 6.88 14.02 -0.34
N ARG A 122 6.08 14.48 -1.31
CA ARG A 122 6.42 15.66 -2.13
C ARG A 122 6.26 16.97 -1.36
N LYS A 123 5.17 17.14 -0.62
CA LYS A 123 4.92 18.36 0.16
C LYS A 123 6.02 18.59 1.20
N MET A 124 6.44 17.52 1.86
CA MET A 124 7.49 17.59 2.88
C MET A 124 8.91 17.73 2.29
N ALA A 125 9.09 17.42 1.00
CA ALA A 125 10.32 17.73 0.28
C ALA A 125 10.40 19.24 -0.08
N ILE A 126 9.31 19.83 -0.56
CA ILE A 126 9.24 21.23 -1.02
C ILE A 126 9.40 22.24 0.13
N VAL A 127 8.83 21.99 1.31
CA VAL A 127 8.93 22.89 2.49
C VAL A 127 10.38 23.00 3.02
N SER A 128 11.34 22.29 2.43
CA SER A 128 12.70 22.17 2.93
C SER A 128 13.79 22.79 2.05
N GLU A 129 13.37 23.45 0.96
CA GLU A 129 14.13 24.38 0.09
C GLU A 129 13.81 25.83 0.47
#